data_AF-A0A3V5MC13-F1
#
_entry.id   AF-A0A3V5MC13-F1
#
_cell.length_a   1.000
_cell.length_b   1.000
_cell.length_c   1.000
_cell.angle_alpha   90.00
_cell.angle_beta   90.00
_cell.angle_gamma   90.00
#
_symmetry.space_group_name_H-M   'P 1'
#
loop_
_entity.id
_entity.type
_entity.pdbx_description
1 polymer ?
#
loop_
_entity_poly.entity_id
_entity_poly.type
_entity_poly.pdbx_seq_one_letter_code
_entity_poly.pdbx_strand_id
1 'polypeptide(L)'
;MTIDKQALRISELEELNELLREKVKKLESDLWDKEQLRHVYSEKSFDLQCKVRELEARAVNLPKRSVGEVMHLSGFSRDYAEGWCAGNDNAIHEIRAAGIKVKES
;
A
#
# COMPACT_ATOMS: atom_id res chain seq x y z
N MET A 1 -16.44 54.99 41.06
CA MET A 1 -16.95 53.63 41.36
C MET A 1 -17.48 52.87 40.14
N THR A 2 -18.36 53.44 39.30
CA THR A 2 -18.86 52.74 38.08
C THR A 2 -17.84 52.72 36.95
N ILE A 3 -17.09 53.81 36.78
CA ILE A 3 -16.03 53.97 35.78
C ILE A 3 -14.88 52.98 36.03
N ASP A 4 -14.50 52.77 37.29
CA ASP A 4 -13.41 51.85 37.67
C ASP A 4 -13.74 50.38 37.35
N LYS A 5 -15.01 49.98 37.50
CA LYS A 5 -15.48 48.64 37.13
C LYS A 5 -15.51 48.42 35.62
N GLN A 6 -15.80 49.47 34.84
CA GLN A 6 -15.74 49.39 33.38
C GLN A 6 -14.30 49.29 32.90
N ALA A 7 -13.38 50.06 33.47
CA ALA A 7 -11.95 49.98 33.14
C ALA A 7 -11.37 48.59 33.43
N LEU A 8 -11.70 48.01 34.59
CA LEU A 8 -11.26 46.65 34.94
C LEU A 8 -11.75 45.62 33.92
N ARG A 9 -13.02 45.69 33.53
CA ARG A 9 -13.61 44.77 32.56
C ARG A 9 -13.03 44.92 31.15
N ILE A 10 -12.62 46.14 30.77
CA ILE A 10 -11.92 46.38 29.49
C ILE A 10 -10.57 45.68 29.51
N SER A 11 -9.79 45.84 30.59
CA SER A 11 -8.49 45.16 30.76
C SER A 11 -8.63 43.63 30.67
N GLU A 12 -9.61 43.05 31.36
CA GLU A 12 -9.87 41.60 31.32
C GLU A 12 -10.22 41.11 29.90
N LEU A 13 -10.99 41.90 29.14
CA LEU A 13 -11.34 41.57 27.76
C LEU A 13 -10.16 41.70 26.81
N GLU A 14 -9.24 42.63 27.04
CA GLU A 14 -8.01 42.78 26.25
C GLU A 14 -7.08 41.58 26.47
N GLU A 15 -6.87 41.17 27.72
CA GLU A 15 -6.07 39.98 28.06
C GLU A 15 -6.66 38.71 27.45
N LEU A 16 -7.99 38.54 27.53
CA LEU A 16 -8.67 37.38 26.96
C LEU A 16 -8.56 37.37 25.42
N ASN A 17 -8.68 38.54 24.78
CA ASN A 17 -8.52 38.65 23.32
C ASN A 17 -7.10 38.29 22.87
N GLU A 18 -6.08 38.71 23.62
CA GLU A 18 -4.70 38.38 23.30
C GLU A 18 -4.45 36.88 23.45
N LEU A 19 -4.96 36.27 24.52
CA LEU A 19 -4.89 34.81 24.72
C LEU A 19 -5.59 34.05 23.59
N LEU A 20 -6.74 34.54 23.12
CA LEU A 20 -7.47 33.94 22.00
C LEU A 20 -6.68 34.05 20.68
N ARG A 21 -6.04 35.19 20.41
CA ARG A 21 -5.20 35.39 19.22
C ARG A 21 -4.04 34.40 19.18
N GLU A 22 -3.33 34.25 20.30
CA GLU A 22 -2.23 33.29 20.40
C GLU A 22 -2.70 31.84 20.25
N LYS A 23 -3.87 31.51 20.82
CA LYS A 23 -4.47 30.18 20.66
C LYS A 23 -4.84 29.89 19.21
N VAL A 24 -5.40 30.87 18.48
CA VAL A 24 -5.73 30.73 17.06
C VAL A 24 -4.46 30.49 16.24
N LYS A 25 -3.42 31.30 16.46
CA LYS A 25 -2.15 31.16 15.76
C LYS A 25 -1.51 29.79 15.96
N LYS A 26 -1.57 29.25 17.19
CA LYS A 26 -1.09 27.90 17.48
C LYS A 26 -1.92 26.84 16.75
N LEU A 27 -3.25 26.95 16.77
CA LEU A 27 -4.12 26.01 16.08
C LEU A 27 -3.93 26.04 14.56
N GLU A 28 -3.67 27.21 13.98
CA GLU A 28 -3.34 27.35 12.55
C GLU A 28 -2.04 26.63 12.20
N SER A 29 -1.00 26.77 13.02
CA SER A 29 0.26 26.02 12.86
C SER A 29 0.03 24.52 12.96
N ASP A 30 -0.67 24.07 14.01
CA ASP A 30 -0.96 22.64 14.22
C ASP A 30 -1.80 22.05 13.06
N LEU A 31 -2.71 22.85 12.51
CA LEU A 31 -3.53 22.44 11.37
C LEU A 31 -2.70 22.30 10.10
N TRP A 32 -1.76 23.23 9.86
CA TRP A 32 -0.83 23.15 8.75
C TRP A 32 0.00 21.87 8.81
N ASP A 33 0.60 21.57 9.96
CA ASP A 33 1.42 20.36 10.16
C ASP A 33 0.61 19.08 9.92
N LYS A 34 -0.64 19.04 10.41
CA LYS A 34 -1.55 17.91 10.16
C LYS A 34 -1.89 17.75 8.68
N GLU A 35 -2.05 18.84 7.96
CA GLU A 35 -2.37 18.79 6.53
C GLU A 35 -1.19 18.30 5.70
N GLN A 36 0.03 18.76 6.02
CA GLN A 36 1.25 18.22 5.40
C GLN A 36 1.37 16.71 5.66
N LEU A 37 1.12 16.28 6.89
CA LEU A 37 1.17 14.87 7.26
C LEU A 37 0.11 14.05 6.50
N ARG A 38 -1.10 14.60 6.31
CA ARG A 38 -2.16 13.97 5.51
C ARG A 38 -1.71 13.76 4.06
N HIS A 39 -1.06 14.74 3.46
CA HIS A 39 -0.51 14.63 2.11
C HIS A 39 0.49 13.48 1.99
N VAL A 40 1.47 13.43 2.90
CA VAL A 40 2.50 12.37 2.92
C VAL A 40 1.87 10.98 3.09
N TYR A 41 0.90 10.83 3.99
CA TYR A 41 0.21 9.55 4.17
C TYR A 41 -0.65 9.16 2.97
N SER A 42 -1.28 10.12 2.31
CA SER A 42 -2.09 9.89 1.11
C SER A 42 -1.22 9.35 -0.03
N GLU A 43 -0.10 10.01 -0.33
CA GLU A 43 0.85 9.57 -1.35
C GLU A 43 1.40 8.18 -1.04
N LYS A 44 1.87 7.97 0.19
CA LYS A 44 2.38 6.66 0.61
C LYS A 44 1.33 5.55 0.54
N SER A 45 0.08 5.86 0.89
CA SER A 45 -1.04 4.91 0.77
C SER A 45 -1.29 4.54 -0.69
N PHE A 46 -1.28 5.53 -1.58
CA PHE A 46 -1.43 5.30 -3.02
C PHE A 46 -0.30 4.42 -3.58
N ASP A 47 0.95 4.71 -3.24
CA ASP A 47 2.11 3.94 -3.68
C ASP A 47 2.04 2.48 -3.21
N LEU A 48 1.67 2.27 -1.94
CA LEU A 48 1.50 0.93 -1.38
C LEU A 48 0.38 0.17 -2.09
N GLN A 49 -0.75 0.81 -2.35
CA GLN A 49 -1.85 0.19 -3.10
C GLN A 49 -1.44 -0.18 -4.53
N CYS A 50 -0.70 0.69 -5.20
CA CYS A 50 -0.14 0.39 -6.52
C CYS A 50 0.82 -0.81 -6.47
N LYS A 51 1.68 -0.88 -5.45
CA LYS A 51 2.63 -1.99 -5.30
C LYS A 51 1.94 -3.31 -4.97
N VAL A 52 0.93 -3.29 -4.10
CA VAL A 52 0.09 -4.47 -3.82
C VAL A 52 -0.56 -4.96 -5.10
N ARG A 53 -1.19 -4.08 -5.87
CA ARG A 53 -1.81 -4.45 -7.16
C ARG A 53 -0.81 -5.05 -8.14
N GLU A 54 0.39 -4.47 -8.25
CA GLU A 54 1.47 -5.00 -9.10
C GLU A 54 1.86 -6.42 -8.67
N LEU A 55 2.01 -6.66 -7.37
CA LEU A 55 2.39 -7.96 -6.83
C LEU A 55 1.26 -8.99 -6.98
N GLU A 56 0.02 -8.62 -6.73
CA GLU A 56 -1.17 -9.47 -6.91
C GLU A 56 -1.44 -9.84 -8.38
N ALA A 57 -0.95 -9.00 -9.31
CA ALA A 57 -0.99 -9.28 -10.74
C ALA A 57 0.13 -10.23 -11.20
N ARG A 58 1.17 -10.46 -10.39
CA ARG A 58 2.25 -11.39 -10.76
C ARG A 58 1.72 -12.82 -10.76
N ALA A 59 2.17 -13.57 -11.76
CA ALA A 59 1.92 -14.99 -11.88
C ALA A 59 3.25 -15.70 -12.18
N VAL A 60 3.44 -16.87 -11.58
CA VAL A 60 4.60 -17.72 -11.83
C VAL A 60 4.60 -18.13 -13.30
N ASN A 61 5.74 -17.94 -13.95
CA ASN A 61 5.93 -18.34 -15.33
C ASN A 61 6.42 -19.79 -15.37
N LEU A 62 5.47 -20.73 -15.30
CA LEU A 62 5.74 -22.17 -15.39
C LEU A 62 4.91 -22.76 -16.54
N PRO A 63 5.44 -22.76 -17.78
CA PRO A 63 4.69 -23.17 -18.95
C PRO A 63 4.37 -24.66 -18.92
N LYS A 64 3.14 -25.02 -19.30
CA LYS A 64 2.83 -26.40 -19.66
C LYS A 64 3.43 -26.72 -21.03
N ARG A 65 3.99 -27.92 -21.15
CA ARG A 65 4.46 -28.50 -22.41
C ARG A 65 3.94 -29.93 -22.52
N SER A 66 3.65 -30.34 -23.74
CA SER A 66 3.36 -31.74 -24.05
C SER A 66 4.63 -32.59 -23.92
N VAL A 67 4.44 -33.89 -23.69
CA VAL A 67 5.54 -34.88 -23.67
C VAL A 67 6.34 -34.81 -24.97
N GLY A 68 5.67 -34.66 -26.11
CA GLY A 68 6.33 -34.55 -27.42
C GLY A 68 7.25 -33.33 -27.54
N GLU A 69 6.83 -32.17 -27.05
CA GLU A 69 7.68 -30.97 -27.00
C GLU A 69 8.89 -31.16 -26.09
N VAL A 70 8.69 -31.74 -24.90
CA VAL A 70 9.78 -32.01 -23.97
C VAL A 70 10.76 -33.03 -24.55
N MET A 71 10.27 -34.07 -25.22
CA MET A 71 11.11 -35.03 -25.95
C MET A 71 12.00 -34.31 -26.99
N HIS A 72 11.43 -33.42 -27.81
CA HIS A 72 12.23 -32.66 -28.78
C HIS A 72 13.30 -31.78 -28.11
N LEU A 73 13.00 -31.19 -26.95
CA LEU A 73 13.94 -30.34 -26.20
C LEU A 73 15.01 -31.12 -25.42
N SER A 74 14.76 -32.39 -25.10
CA SER A 74 15.58 -33.20 -24.19
C SER A 74 16.34 -34.36 -24.85
N GLY A 75 16.33 -34.44 -26.18
CA GLY A 75 17.02 -35.53 -26.90
C GLY A 75 16.21 -36.82 -27.00
N PHE A 76 14.87 -36.71 -27.05
CA PHE A 76 13.90 -37.77 -27.33
C PHE A 76 13.81 -38.92 -26.31
N SER A 77 14.29 -38.72 -25.08
CA SER A 77 14.02 -39.66 -23.98
C SER A 77 12.56 -39.56 -23.53
N ARG A 78 11.81 -40.63 -23.73
CA ARG A 78 10.39 -40.69 -23.37
C ARG A 78 10.18 -40.70 -21.85
N ASP A 79 10.89 -41.57 -21.13
CA ASP A 79 10.75 -41.71 -19.68
C ASP A 79 11.09 -40.39 -18.96
N TYR A 80 12.13 -39.70 -19.44
CA TYR A 80 12.47 -38.38 -18.95
C TYR A 80 11.36 -37.36 -19.21
N ALA A 81 10.84 -37.32 -20.44
CA ALA A 81 9.82 -36.35 -20.80
C ALA A 81 8.50 -36.56 -20.04
N GLU A 82 8.07 -37.81 -19.87
CA GLU A 82 6.89 -38.15 -19.07
C GLU A 82 7.08 -37.77 -17.60
N GLY A 83 8.26 -38.07 -17.02
CA GLY A 83 8.60 -37.68 -15.66
C GLY A 83 8.64 -36.15 -15.46
N TRP A 84 9.19 -35.41 -16.42
CA TRP A 84 9.21 -33.94 -16.40
C TRP A 84 7.79 -33.36 -16.46
N CYS A 85 6.94 -33.85 -17.37
CA CYS A 85 5.56 -33.38 -17.50
C CYS A 85 4.75 -33.65 -16.22
N ALA A 86 4.88 -34.85 -15.64
CA ALA A 86 4.23 -35.19 -14.37
C ALA A 86 4.71 -34.30 -13.22
N GLY A 87 6.02 -34.06 -13.12
CA GLY A 87 6.60 -33.16 -12.12
C GLY A 87 6.13 -31.71 -12.29
N ASN A 88 6.03 -31.23 -13.54
CA ASN A 88 5.55 -29.89 -13.86
C ASN A 88 4.08 -29.71 -13.47
N ASP A 89 3.24 -30.71 -13.75
CA ASP A 89 1.83 -30.70 -13.38
C ASP A 89 1.65 -30.68 -11.85
N ASN A 90 2.45 -31.46 -11.12
CA ASN A 90 2.47 -31.44 -9.66
C ASN A 90 2.91 -30.07 -9.12
N ALA A 91 3.98 -29.48 -9.68
CA ALA A 91 4.44 -28.16 -9.27
C ALA A 91 3.38 -27.07 -9.50
N ILE A 92 2.69 -27.09 -10.64
CA ILE A 92 1.57 -26.17 -10.93
C ILE A 92 0.45 -26.36 -9.90
N HIS A 93 0.12 -27.61 -9.55
CA HIS A 93 -0.89 -27.91 -8.55
C HIS A 93 -0.55 -27.31 -7.19
N GLU A 94 0.67 -27.55 -6.69
CA GLU A 94 1.13 -27.03 -5.39
C GLU A 94 1.19 -25.50 -5.35
N ILE A 95 1.65 -24.85 -6.43
CA ILE A 95 1.67 -23.39 -6.53
C ILE A 95 0.26 -22.81 -6.43
N ARG A 96 -0.71 -23.43 -7.12
CA ARG A 96 -2.12 -23.01 -7.08
C ARG A 96 -2.76 -23.31 -5.72
N ALA A 97 -2.43 -24.44 -5.09
CA ALA A 97 -2.89 -24.79 -3.75
C ALA A 97 -2.40 -23.77 -2.70
N ALA A 98 -1.21 -23.19 -2.89
CA ALA A 98 -0.69 -22.08 -2.10
C ALA A 98 -1.35 -20.71 -2.42
N GLY A 99 -2.33 -20.66 -3.33
CA GLY A 99 -3.02 -19.43 -3.73
C GLY A 99 -2.22 -18.53 -4.69
N ILE A 100 -1.10 -19.03 -5.22
CA ILE A 100 -0.25 -18.29 -6.15
C ILE A 100 -0.72 -18.53 -7.58
N LYS A 101 -0.84 -17.45 -8.36
CA LYS A 101 -1.22 -17.53 -9.78
C LYS A 101 -0.08 -18.13 -10.61
N VAL A 102 -0.41 -18.99 -11.56
CA VAL A 102 0.50 -19.48 -12.61
C VAL A 102 -0.02 -18.95 -13.93
N LYS A 103 0.87 -18.50 -14.83
CA LYS A 103 0.48 -18.05 -16.17
C LYS A 103 -0.25 -19.18 -16.91
N GLU A 104 -1.37 -18.85 -17.53
CA GLU A 104 -2.04 -19.77 -18.44
C GLU A 104 -1.15 -19.95 -19.69
N SER A 105 -0.97 -21.21 -20.09
CA SER A 105 -0.16 -21.61 -21.25
C SER A 105 -1.05 -21.83 -22.46
#